data_AF-A0A3G6IUA6-F1
#
_entry.id   AF-A0A3G6IUA6-F1
#
_cell.length_a   1.000
_cell.length_b   1.000
_cell.length_c   1.000
_cell.angle_alpha   90.00
_cell.angle_beta   90.00
_cell.angle_gamma   90.00
#
_symmetry.space_group_name_H-M   'P 1'
#
loop_
_entity.id
_entity.type
_entity.pdbx_description
1 polymer ?
#
loop_
_entity_poly.entity_id
_entity_poly.type
_entity_poly.pdbx_seq_one_letter_code
_entity_poly.pdbx_strand_id
1 'polypeptide(L)'
;MFSFRHRHRNNLPKNTQAPDTVKNVNQTRLTPELVAGLLAEGNSQSGIARTFGVSRQHIHYLAKRAGLTAEAGEITQHLPWDVDQVKHGNNVILQSLRAHARYRLQGLAGVQGSTRKRLAAFYRKITVFQQVVDFDPRQPPIPRVSSTGGFMFTPRTNSDGDYLIRIRNGLHWTEKGKTLWLQPTTEEVEALTAVLSEENNPKV
;
A
#
# COMPACT_ATOMS: atom_id res chain seq x y z
N MET A 1 -60.45 -35.48 5.23
CA MET A 1 -60.53 -36.00 6.62
C MET A 1 -59.22 -35.67 7.31
N PHE A 2 -59.32 -35.06 8.49
CA PHE A 2 -58.26 -34.53 9.34
C PHE A 2 -57.17 -35.56 9.70
N SER A 3 -55.90 -35.13 9.83
CA SER A 3 -55.33 -34.88 11.16
C SER A 3 -53.88 -34.38 11.10
N PHE A 4 -53.65 -33.37 11.94
CA PHE A 4 -52.39 -32.73 12.30
C PHE A 4 -51.38 -33.70 12.93
N ARG A 5 -50.09 -33.54 12.62
CA ARG A 5 -49.02 -33.68 13.62
C ARG A 5 -48.01 -32.54 13.50
N HIS A 6 -47.54 -32.16 14.67
CA HIS A 6 -47.00 -30.87 15.06
C HIS A 6 -45.48 -30.97 15.29
N ARG A 7 -44.77 -29.89 14.95
CA ARG A 7 -43.48 -29.39 15.51
C ARG A 7 -42.24 -30.28 15.23
N HIS A 8 -41.03 -29.75 15.04
CA HIS A 8 -40.39 -28.62 15.72
C HIS A 8 -39.47 -27.82 14.78
N ARG A 9 -39.66 -26.50 14.76
CA ARG A 9 -38.65 -25.51 14.37
C ARG A 9 -37.61 -25.44 15.48
N ASN A 10 -36.34 -25.67 15.17
CA ASN A 10 -35.24 -25.38 16.09
C ASN A 10 -35.06 -23.86 16.21
N ASN A 11 -35.62 -23.31 17.29
CA ASN A 11 -35.28 -21.99 17.82
C ASN A 11 -33.96 -22.13 18.60
N LEU A 12 -32.91 -21.44 18.14
CA LEU A 12 -31.73 -21.17 18.96
C LEU A 12 -32.09 -20.17 20.07
N PRO A 13 -31.70 -20.41 21.34
CA PRO A 13 -32.00 -19.51 22.44
C PRO A 13 -31.18 -18.22 22.36
N LYS A 14 -31.87 -17.07 22.46
CA LYS A 14 -31.30 -15.78 22.87
C LYS A 14 -31.27 -15.72 24.40
N ASN A 15 -30.10 -15.78 25.01
CA ASN A 15 -29.74 -15.16 26.29
C ASN A 15 -28.22 -15.38 26.47
N THR A 16 -27.38 -14.43 26.90
CA THR A 16 -27.35 -13.88 28.25
C THR A 16 -26.45 -12.65 28.28
N GLN A 17 -26.97 -11.53 28.76
CA GLN A 17 -26.18 -10.40 29.26
C GLN A 17 -25.57 -10.76 30.62
N ALA A 18 -24.31 -10.42 30.85
CA ALA A 18 -23.73 -9.94 32.11
C ALA A 18 -22.22 -9.66 31.93
N PRO A 19 -21.57 -8.83 32.77
CA PRO A 19 -22.06 -7.71 33.56
C PRO A 19 -21.32 -6.39 33.24
N ASP A 20 -21.96 -5.27 33.62
CA ASP A 20 -21.35 -3.95 33.64
C ASP A 20 -20.18 -3.85 34.64
N THR A 21 -19.16 -3.10 34.21
CA THR A 21 -18.16 -2.38 35.01
C THR A 21 -16.93 -3.13 35.53
N VAL A 22 -15.84 -2.99 34.78
CA VAL A 22 -14.57 -2.51 35.36
C VAL A 22 -14.12 -1.31 34.53
N LYS A 23 -14.28 -0.10 35.08
CA LYS A 23 -13.68 1.12 34.54
C LYS A 23 -12.16 0.97 34.57
N ASN A 24 -11.49 1.17 33.44
CA ASN A 24 -10.08 1.54 33.45
C ASN A 24 -9.89 2.85 32.68
N VAL A 25 -9.06 3.69 33.27
CA VAL A 25 -9.06 5.15 33.20
C VAL A 25 -8.13 5.59 32.05
N ASN A 26 -8.50 6.63 31.30
CA ASN A 26 -7.83 7.17 30.09
C ASN A 26 -8.12 6.50 28.73
N GLN A 27 -9.39 6.30 28.37
CA GLN A 27 -9.76 6.22 26.95
C GLN A 27 -9.94 7.63 26.41
N THR A 28 -8.85 8.27 25.99
CA THR A 28 -8.96 9.39 25.05
C THR A 28 -9.79 8.90 23.88
N ARG A 29 -10.99 9.47 23.70
CA ARG A 29 -11.89 9.06 22.62
C ARG A 29 -11.15 9.24 21.31
N LEU A 30 -10.95 8.13 20.59
CA LEU A 30 -10.19 8.16 19.35
C LEU A 30 -11.00 8.93 18.29
N THR A 31 -10.61 10.17 17.98
CA THR A 31 -11.26 11.03 16.99
C THR A 31 -10.51 11.03 15.66
N PRO A 32 -11.15 11.44 14.55
CA PRO A 32 -10.47 11.62 13.26
C PRO A 32 -9.24 12.53 13.36
N GLU A 33 -9.32 13.62 14.12
CA GLU A 33 -8.25 14.62 14.29
C GLU A 33 -7.08 14.05 15.07
N LEU A 34 -7.35 13.29 16.14
CA LEU A 34 -6.31 12.60 16.90
C LEU A 34 -5.61 11.53 16.05
N VAL A 35 -6.36 10.76 15.27
CA VAL A 35 -5.78 9.80 14.32
C VAL A 35 -4.92 10.50 13.28
N ALA A 36 -5.37 11.64 12.75
CA ALA A 36 -4.59 12.42 11.80
C ALA A 36 -3.29 12.97 12.41
N GLY A 37 -3.34 13.49 13.64
CA GLY A 37 -2.16 13.94 14.39
C GLY A 37 -1.15 12.82 14.63
N LEU A 38 -1.60 11.66 15.13
CA LEU A 38 -0.74 10.49 15.36
C LEU A 38 -0.11 9.96 14.06
N LEU A 39 -0.84 9.99 12.95
CA LEU A 39 -0.31 9.64 11.63
C LEU A 39 0.74 10.66 11.16
N ALA A 40 0.51 11.97 11.39
CA ALA A 40 1.48 13.02 11.07
C ALA A 40 2.76 12.92 11.91
N GLU A 41 2.66 12.42 13.14
CA GLU A 41 3.79 12.09 14.02
C GLU A 41 4.55 10.80 13.58
N GLY A 42 4.13 10.16 12.49
CA GLY A 42 4.81 9.00 11.90
C GLY A 42 4.36 7.64 12.45
N ASN A 43 3.30 7.60 13.27
CA ASN A 43 2.74 6.33 13.72
C ASN A 43 2.06 5.60 12.56
N SER A 44 2.24 4.29 12.45
CA SER A 44 1.49 3.48 11.48
C SER A 44 0.05 3.21 11.95
N GLN A 45 -0.92 3.05 11.03
CA GLN A 45 -2.30 2.69 11.39
C GLN A 45 -2.39 1.41 12.22
N SER A 46 -1.52 0.43 11.96
CA SER A 46 -1.41 -0.80 12.76
C SER A 46 -0.76 -0.56 14.14
N GLY A 47 0.12 0.43 14.25
CA GLY A 47 0.66 0.88 15.54
C GLY A 47 -0.42 1.54 16.39
N ILE A 48 -1.12 2.53 15.81
CA ILE A 48 -2.26 3.22 16.46
C ILE A 48 -3.33 2.21 16.88
N ALA A 49 -3.70 1.27 16.01
CA ALA A 49 -4.67 0.22 16.33
C ALA A 49 -4.27 -0.59 17.58
N ARG A 50 -2.99 -0.96 17.69
CA ARG A 50 -2.46 -1.69 18.85
C ARG A 50 -2.46 -0.83 20.11
N THR A 51 -1.98 0.41 20.02
CA THR A 51 -1.92 1.35 21.15
C THR A 51 -3.31 1.63 21.73
N PHE A 52 -4.33 1.75 20.87
CA PHE A 52 -5.69 2.09 21.28
C PHE A 52 -6.64 0.90 21.41
N GLY A 53 -6.15 -0.34 21.21
CA GLY A 53 -6.96 -1.56 21.37
C GLY A 53 -8.13 -1.68 20.38
N VAL A 54 -8.00 -1.12 19.17
CA VAL A 54 -9.05 -1.12 18.14
C VAL A 54 -8.58 -1.83 16.87
N SER A 55 -9.52 -2.12 15.96
CA SER A 55 -9.16 -2.71 14.67
C SER A 55 -8.47 -1.69 13.77
N ARG A 56 -7.53 -2.15 12.93
CA ARG A 56 -6.93 -1.31 11.87
C ARG A 56 -8.00 -0.71 10.94
N GLN A 57 -9.08 -1.45 10.68
CA GLN A 57 -10.20 -0.97 9.86
C GLN A 57 -10.87 0.25 10.49
N HIS A 58 -11.01 0.28 11.81
CA HIS A 58 -11.53 1.44 12.53
C HIS A 58 -10.62 2.66 12.40
N ILE A 59 -9.29 2.48 12.53
CA ILE A 59 -8.31 3.55 12.29
C ILE A 59 -8.39 4.07 10.86
N HIS A 60 -8.49 3.16 9.88
CA HIS A 60 -8.62 3.52 8.47
C HIS A 60 -9.88 4.36 8.20
N TYR A 61 -11.01 3.98 8.81
CA TYR A 61 -12.26 4.74 8.74
C TYR A 61 -12.12 6.15 9.33
N LEU A 62 -11.49 6.27 10.50
CA LEU A 62 -11.26 7.58 11.14
C LEU A 62 -10.30 8.46 10.33
N ALA A 63 -9.23 7.89 9.76
CA ALA A 63 -8.32 8.62 8.88
C ALA A 63 -9.05 9.18 7.66
N LYS A 64 -9.91 8.37 7.00
CA LYS A 64 -10.75 8.87 5.90
C LYS A 64 -11.66 10.01 6.30
N ARG A 65 -12.28 9.94 7.49
CA ARG A 65 -13.13 11.02 8.01
C ARG A 65 -12.37 12.31 8.32
N ALA A 66 -11.08 12.21 8.62
CA ALA A 66 -10.19 13.36 8.80
C ALA A 66 -9.76 14.01 7.47
N GLY A 67 -10.30 13.57 6.33
CA GLY A 67 -9.90 14.06 5.01
C GLY A 67 -8.60 13.46 4.50
N LEU A 68 -7.98 12.51 5.23
CA LEU A 68 -6.83 11.80 4.71
C LEU A 68 -7.30 10.84 3.62
N THR A 69 -6.88 11.11 2.39
CA THR A 69 -7.05 10.17 1.28
C THR A 69 -6.42 8.84 1.66
N ALA A 70 -7.05 7.74 1.24
CA ALA A 70 -6.35 6.48 1.25
C ALA A 70 -5.15 6.67 0.32
N GLU A 71 -3.95 6.75 0.89
CA GLU A 71 -2.66 6.97 0.20
C GLU A 71 -2.56 6.18 -1.13
N ALA A 72 -3.08 4.95 -1.17
CA ALA A 72 -3.12 4.14 -2.38
C ALA A 72 -3.97 4.75 -3.51
N GLY A 73 -5.10 5.38 -3.19
CA GLY A 73 -5.94 6.11 -4.14
C GLY A 73 -5.27 7.37 -4.66
N GLU A 74 -4.61 8.13 -3.78
CA GLU A 74 -3.83 9.31 -4.17
C GLU A 74 -2.66 8.96 -5.10
N ILE A 75 -1.88 7.93 -4.76
CA ILE A 75 -0.81 7.43 -5.64
C ILE A 75 -1.37 6.98 -7.00
N THR A 76 -2.54 6.34 -6.99
CA THR A 76 -3.18 5.86 -8.23
C THR A 76 -3.62 7.01 -9.13
N GLN A 77 -4.08 8.13 -8.57
CA GLN A 77 -4.44 9.35 -9.33
C GLN A 77 -3.24 10.00 -10.03
N HIS A 78 -2.02 9.67 -9.62
CA HIS A 78 -0.79 10.20 -10.21
C HIS A 78 -0.08 9.21 -11.11
N LEU A 79 -0.62 8.00 -11.32
CA LEU A 79 -0.08 7.10 -12.34
C LEU A 79 -0.21 7.75 -13.73
N PRO A 80 0.79 7.55 -14.60
CA PRO A 80 0.76 8.12 -15.94
C PRO A 80 -0.09 7.33 -16.94
N TRP A 81 -0.63 6.19 -16.51
CA TRP A 81 -1.51 5.34 -17.29
C TRP A 81 -2.85 5.18 -16.59
N ASP A 82 -3.91 5.02 -17.37
CA ASP A 82 -5.16 4.48 -16.88
C ASP A 82 -5.03 2.95 -16.75
N VAL A 83 -5.04 2.46 -15.52
CA VAL A 83 -4.76 1.06 -15.19
C VAL A 83 -6.03 0.43 -14.63
N ASP A 84 -6.50 -0.63 -15.27
CA ASP A 84 -7.54 -1.49 -14.74
C ASP A 84 -7.09 -2.10 -13.40
N GLN A 85 -7.68 -1.59 -12.32
CA GLN A 85 -7.34 -1.99 -10.96
C GLN A 85 -7.86 -3.38 -10.60
N VAL A 86 -8.91 -3.86 -11.26
CA VAL A 86 -9.43 -5.22 -11.05
C VAL A 86 -8.46 -6.23 -11.63
N LYS A 87 -7.98 -5.99 -12.86
CA LYS A 87 -7.05 -6.88 -13.56
C LYS A 87 -5.62 -6.76 -13.05
N HIS A 88 -5.12 -5.54 -12.87
CA HIS A 88 -3.70 -5.30 -12.59
C HIS A 88 -3.42 -4.87 -11.15
N GLY A 89 -4.43 -4.75 -10.30
CA GLY A 89 -4.27 -4.26 -8.92
C GLY A 89 -3.21 -5.03 -8.13
N ASN A 90 -3.07 -6.34 -8.35
CA ASN A 90 -2.10 -7.21 -7.68
C ASN A 90 -0.79 -7.43 -8.48
N ASN A 91 -0.58 -6.71 -9.60
CA ASN A 91 0.63 -6.84 -10.41
C ASN A 91 1.89 -6.40 -9.62
N VAL A 92 2.94 -7.21 -9.63
CA VAL A 92 4.15 -6.96 -8.83
C VAL A 92 4.89 -5.68 -9.22
N ILE A 93 4.86 -5.29 -10.50
CA ILE A 93 5.50 -4.06 -10.97
C ILE A 93 4.67 -2.85 -10.50
N LEU A 94 3.34 -2.90 -10.62
CA LEU A 94 2.46 -1.86 -10.08
C LEU A 94 2.60 -1.73 -8.56
N GLN A 95 2.73 -2.83 -7.84
CA GLN A 95 2.97 -2.82 -6.39
C GLN A 95 4.33 -2.21 -6.03
N SER A 96 5.36 -2.43 -6.86
CA SER A 96 6.67 -1.79 -6.69
C SER A 96 6.62 -0.28 -6.95
N LEU A 97 5.90 0.17 -8.00
CA LEU A 97 5.66 1.59 -8.26
C LEU A 97 4.96 2.26 -7.08
N ARG A 98 3.91 1.61 -6.54
CA ARG A 98 3.22 2.12 -5.35
C ARG A 98 4.15 2.17 -4.15
N ALA A 99 4.97 1.14 -3.92
CA ALA A 99 5.95 1.15 -2.83
C ALA A 99 6.98 2.28 -2.97
N HIS A 100 7.45 2.54 -4.19
CA HIS A 100 8.32 3.68 -4.47
C HIS A 100 7.62 5.00 -4.14
N ALA A 101 6.39 5.21 -4.60
CA ALA A 101 5.65 6.43 -4.29
C ALA A 101 5.42 6.62 -2.77
N ARG A 102 5.13 5.54 -2.02
CA ARG A 102 5.06 5.61 -0.55
C ARG A 102 6.38 6.02 0.07
N TYR A 103 7.47 5.43 -0.40
CA TYR A 103 8.82 5.80 0.04
C TYR A 103 9.12 7.27 -0.26
N ARG A 104 8.75 7.79 -1.44
CA ARG A 104 8.94 9.21 -1.78
C ARG A 104 8.12 10.15 -0.90
N LEU A 105 6.96 9.71 -0.42
CA LEU A 105 6.09 10.53 0.43
C LEU A 105 6.47 10.48 1.92
N GLN A 106 7.00 9.35 2.41
CA GLN A 106 7.14 9.07 3.85
C GLN A 106 8.53 8.54 4.24
N GLY A 107 9.47 8.44 3.28
CA GLY A 107 10.75 7.79 3.46
C GLY A 107 10.63 6.31 3.84
N LEU A 108 11.60 5.84 4.62
CA LEU A 108 11.67 4.46 5.12
C LEU A 108 10.48 4.04 6.00
N ALA A 109 9.74 5.00 6.58
CA ALA A 109 8.55 4.71 7.38
C ALA A 109 7.38 4.20 6.52
N GLY A 110 7.30 4.64 5.26
CA GLY A 110 6.23 4.26 4.31
C GLY A 110 6.35 2.86 3.72
N VAL A 111 7.47 2.16 3.96
CA VAL A 111 7.72 0.80 3.47
C VAL A 111 8.29 -0.07 4.56
N GLN A 112 7.78 -1.30 4.72
CA GLN A 112 8.19 -2.21 5.79
C GLN A 112 8.22 -3.67 5.32
N GLY A 113 9.01 -4.49 6.02
CA GLY A 113 9.08 -5.94 5.83
C GLY A 113 9.29 -6.36 4.36
N SER A 114 8.42 -7.23 3.84
CA SER A 114 8.52 -7.72 2.47
C SER A 114 8.40 -6.62 1.39
N THR A 115 7.84 -5.45 1.73
CA THR A 115 7.78 -4.32 0.80
C THR A 115 9.15 -3.67 0.61
N ARG A 116 10.00 -3.60 1.65
CA ARG A 116 11.38 -3.12 1.52
C ARG A 116 12.19 -4.02 0.59
N LYS A 117 12.08 -5.34 0.77
CA LYS A 117 12.73 -6.35 -0.09
C LYS A 117 12.29 -6.21 -1.55
N ARG A 118 10.99 -6.01 -1.80
CA ARG A 118 10.45 -5.75 -3.13
C ARG A 118 10.98 -4.46 -3.73
N LEU A 119 10.98 -3.37 -2.97
CA LEU A 119 11.45 -2.07 -3.42
C LEU A 119 12.95 -2.09 -3.74
N ALA A 120 13.77 -2.78 -2.95
CA ALA A 120 15.20 -2.93 -3.22
C ALA A 120 15.45 -3.72 -4.53
N ALA A 121 14.70 -4.80 -4.75
CA ALA A 121 14.77 -5.54 -6.01
C ALA A 121 14.32 -4.68 -7.21
N PHE A 122 13.30 -3.84 -7.01
CA PHE A 122 12.84 -2.88 -8.00
C PHE A 122 13.90 -1.82 -8.31
N TYR A 123 14.52 -1.22 -7.30
CA TYR A 123 15.59 -0.23 -7.48
C TYR A 123 16.78 -0.82 -8.21
N ARG A 124 17.17 -2.07 -7.94
CA ARG A 124 18.20 -2.76 -8.73
C ARG A 124 17.85 -2.84 -10.22
N LYS A 125 16.57 -3.00 -10.59
CA LYS A 125 16.09 -2.96 -11.99
C LYS A 125 16.27 -1.59 -12.62
N ILE A 126 15.98 -0.54 -11.85
CA ILE A 126 16.08 0.84 -12.35
C ILE A 126 17.54 1.29 -12.44
N THR A 127 18.34 1.10 -11.39
CA THR A 127 19.68 1.72 -11.26
C THR A 127 20.81 0.83 -11.77
N VAL A 128 20.77 -0.48 -11.52
CA VAL A 128 21.86 -1.39 -11.96
C VAL A 128 21.60 -1.90 -13.36
N PHE A 129 20.37 -2.35 -13.62
CA PHE A 129 20.00 -2.88 -14.95
C PHE A 129 19.56 -1.79 -15.94
N GLN A 130 19.56 -0.52 -15.53
CA GLN A 130 19.22 0.63 -16.38
C GLN A 130 17.91 0.41 -17.13
N GLN A 131 16.85 0.01 -16.40
CA GLN A 131 15.52 -0.23 -16.96
C GLN A 131 14.52 0.84 -16.51
N VAL A 132 13.45 1.00 -17.28
CA VAL A 132 12.26 1.78 -16.94
C VAL A 132 11.01 0.92 -17.00
N VAL A 133 9.97 1.34 -16.29
CA VAL A 133 8.65 0.69 -16.35
C VAL A 133 7.85 1.25 -17.51
N ASP A 134 7.27 0.37 -18.31
CA ASP A 134 6.23 0.71 -19.27
C ASP A 134 4.97 -0.12 -19.01
N PHE A 135 3.84 0.36 -19.52
CA PHE A 135 2.55 -0.29 -19.44
C PHE A 135 1.82 -0.23 -20.80
N ASP A 136 1.53 -1.40 -21.36
CA ASP A 136 0.62 -1.55 -22.50
C ASP A 136 -0.40 -2.64 -22.17
N PRO A 137 -1.70 -2.32 -21.97
CA PRO A 137 -2.71 -3.29 -21.54
C PRO A 137 -2.90 -4.46 -22.52
N ARG A 138 -2.43 -4.32 -23.77
CA ARG A 138 -2.45 -5.36 -24.81
C ARG A 138 -1.32 -6.37 -24.65
N GLN A 139 -0.28 -6.03 -23.88
CA GLN A 139 0.85 -6.92 -23.67
C GLN A 139 0.42 -8.16 -22.88
N PRO A 140 0.70 -9.38 -23.39
CA PRO A 140 0.33 -10.59 -22.69
C PRO A 140 1.14 -10.77 -21.39
N PRO A 141 0.65 -11.59 -20.45
CA PRO A 141 1.42 -12.00 -19.30
C PRO A 141 2.78 -12.60 -19.69
N ILE A 142 3.81 -12.18 -18.96
CA ILE A 142 5.15 -12.75 -19.09
C ILE A 142 5.42 -13.59 -17.84
N PRO A 143 5.57 -14.92 -17.95
CA PRO A 143 5.81 -15.79 -16.80
C PRO A 143 6.98 -15.28 -15.95
N ARG A 144 6.80 -15.28 -14.61
CA ARG A 144 7.78 -14.82 -13.61
C ARG A 144 8.14 -13.33 -13.64
N VAL A 145 7.60 -12.55 -14.58
CA VAL A 145 7.84 -11.11 -14.70
C VAL A 145 6.58 -10.31 -14.41
N SER A 146 5.49 -10.63 -15.10
CA SER A 146 4.21 -9.91 -15.03
C SER A 146 3.07 -10.88 -15.31
N SER A 147 2.51 -11.50 -14.27
CA SER A 147 1.49 -12.56 -14.39
C SER A 147 0.14 -12.07 -14.91
N THR A 148 -0.15 -10.77 -14.84
CA THR A 148 -1.39 -10.18 -15.35
C THR A 148 -1.22 -9.46 -16.69
N GLY A 149 -0.01 -9.47 -17.26
CA GLY A 149 0.33 -8.70 -18.46
C GLY A 149 0.36 -7.20 -18.20
N GLY A 150 0.41 -6.40 -19.26
CA GLY A 150 0.41 -4.94 -19.13
C GLY A 150 1.78 -4.35 -18.84
N PHE A 151 2.23 -4.55 -17.59
CA PHE A 151 3.47 -3.97 -17.08
C PHE A 151 4.70 -4.74 -17.51
N MET A 152 5.77 -4.01 -17.84
CA MET A 152 7.06 -4.56 -18.23
C MET A 152 8.23 -3.65 -17.83
N PHE A 153 9.42 -4.24 -17.71
CA PHE A 153 10.67 -3.49 -17.69
C PHE A 153 11.22 -3.40 -19.10
N THR A 154 11.57 -2.19 -19.54
CA THR A 154 12.21 -1.95 -20.83
C THR A 154 13.58 -1.28 -20.63
N PRO A 155 14.57 -1.50 -21.50
CA PRO A 155 15.87 -0.82 -21.40
C PRO A 155 15.72 0.71 -21.47
N ARG A 156 16.32 1.45 -20.55
CA ARG A 156 16.30 2.92 -20.52
C ARG A 156 16.90 3.50 -21.80
N THR A 157 16.36 4.64 -22.21
CA THR A 157 16.87 5.49 -23.30
C THR A 157 17.02 6.92 -22.81
N ASN A 158 17.79 7.74 -23.53
CA ASN A 158 18.01 9.14 -23.15
C ASN A 158 16.72 9.97 -23.07
N SER A 159 15.69 9.64 -23.85
CA SER A 159 14.40 10.33 -23.82
C SER A 159 13.62 10.10 -22.52
N ASP A 160 13.96 9.07 -21.75
CA ASP A 160 13.32 8.81 -20.45
C ASP A 160 13.80 9.78 -19.35
N GLY A 161 14.91 10.49 -19.59
CA GLY A 161 15.51 11.40 -18.62
C GLY A 161 15.75 10.72 -17.27
N ASP A 162 15.33 11.40 -16.19
CA ASP A 162 15.46 10.92 -14.82
C ASP A 162 14.23 10.16 -14.32
N TYR A 163 13.30 9.78 -15.19
CA TYR A 163 12.09 9.07 -14.77
C TYR A 163 12.31 7.56 -14.70
N LEU A 164 11.72 6.88 -13.72
CA LEU A 164 11.65 5.41 -13.69
C LEU A 164 10.58 4.85 -14.64
N ILE A 165 9.82 5.73 -15.29
CA ILE A 165 8.74 5.44 -16.23
C ILE A 165 9.20 5.78 -17.65
N ARG A 166 8.86 4.92 -18.62
CA ARG A 166 9.06 5.14 -20.05
C ARG A 166 8.37 6.44 -20.48
N ILE A 167 9.12 7.38 -21.06
CA ILE A 167 8.54 8.61 -21.61
C ILE A 167 8.11 8.39 -23.06
N ARG A 168 6.81 8.61 -23.32
CA ARG A 168 6.20 8.55 -24.66
C ARG A 168 4.90 9.38 -24.71
N ASN A 169 4.37 9.56 -25.92
CA ASN A 169 3.11 10.29 -26.12
C ASN A 169 1.93 9.56 -25.47
N GLY A 170 0.95 10.32 -24.98
CA GLY A 170 -0.30 9.78 -24.40
C GLY A 170 -0.23 9.46 -22.90
N LEU A 171 0.85 9.84 -22.21
CA LEU A 171 0.96 9.72 -20.75
C LEU A 171 0.30 10.91 -20.05
N HIS A 172 -0.32 10.64 -18.90
CA HIS A 172 -0.88 11.67 -18.03
C HIS A 172 0.15 12.08 -16.96
N TRP A 173 0.67 13.31 -17.04
CA TRP A 173 1.62 13.83 -16.06
C TRP A 173 0.98 14.90 -15.17
N THR A 174 0.74 14.57 -13.91
CA THR A 174 0.45 15.58 -12.88
C THR A 174 1.74 16.17 -12.35
N GLU A 175 1.70 17.37 -11.78
CA GLU A 175 2.89 17.97 -11.13
C GLU A 175 3.44 17.07 -10.01
N LYS A 176 2.56 16.45 -9.22
CA LYS A 176 2.97 15.48 -8.21
C LYS A 176 3.51 14.18 -8.81
N GLY A 177 2.95 13.71 -9.93
CA GLY A 177 3.46 12.55 -10.66
C GLY A 177 4.89 12.78 -11.16
N LYS A 178 5.20 13.99 -11.66
CA LYS A 178 6.56 14.34 -12.10
C LYS A 178 7.60 14.20 -10.98
N THR A 179 7.24 14.46 -9.73
CA THR A 179 8.18 14.31 -8.59
C THR A 179 8.19 12.89 -8.02
N LEU A 180 7.05 12.19 -8.07
CA LEU A 180 6.89 10.83 -7.57
C LEU A 180 7.57 9.77 -8.45
N TRP A 181 7.73 10.02 -9.74
CA TRP A 181 8.24 9.02 -10.68
C TRP A 181 9.69 9.26 -11.13
N LEU A 182 10.42 10.12 -10.43
CA LEU A 182 11.86 10.24 -10.60
C LEU A 182 12.55 8.97 -10.11
N GLN A 183 13.71 8.68 -10.69
CA GLN A 183 14.60 7.63 -10.21
C GLN A 183 14.94 7.84 -8.74
N PRO A 184 15.18 6.75 -7.99
CA PRO A 184 15.64 6.88 -6.62
C PRO A 184 17.04 7.52 -6.61
N THR A 185 17.32 8.35 -5.62
CA THR A 185 18.68 8.87 -5.42
C THR A 185 19.59 7.78 -4.86
N THR A 186 20.90 7.98 -4.96
CA THR A 186 21.89 7.07 -4.38
C THR A 186 21.66 6.88 -2.88
N GLU A 187 21.40 7.97 -2.16
CA GLU A 187 21.15 7.98 -0.72
C GLU A 187 19.89 7.18 -0.38
N GLU A 188 18.83 7.26 -1.21
CA GLU A 188 17.61 6.47 -1.01
C GLU A 188 17.86 4.96 -1.20
N VAL A 189 18.69 4.59 -2.18
CA VAL A 189 19.09 3.19 -2.40
C VAL A 189 19.95 2.67 -1.25
N GLU A 190 20.90 3.47 -0.78
CA GLU A 190 21.79 3.13 0.34
C GLU A 190 21.01 2.98 1.64
N ALA A 191 20.13 3.92 1.97
CA ALA A 191 19.31 3.87 3.18
C ALA A 191 18.42 2.61 3.21
N LEU A 192 17.80 2.25 2.08
CA LEU A 192 17.00 1.03 1.97
C LEU A 192 17.85 -0.24 2.15
N THR A 193 19.07 -0.24 1.61
CA THR A 193 20.01 -1.37 1.69
C THR A 193 20.55 -1.55 3.11
N ALA A 194 20.87 -0.46 3.82
CA ALA A 194 21.33 -0.48 5.19
C ALA A 194 20.29 -1.12 6.11
N VAL A 195 19.04 -0.65 6.04
CA VAL A 195 17.93 -1.18 6.84
C VAL A 195 17.69 -2.66 6.56
N LEU A 196 17.76 -3.11 5.31
CA LEU A 196 17.61 -4.53 4.97
C LEU A 196 18.77 -5.39 5.49
N SER A 197 19.98 -4.83 5.56
CA SER A 197 21.13 -5.54 6.11
C SER A 197 21.00 -5.73 7.63
N GLU A 198 20.51 -4.71 8.34
CA GLU A 198 20.20 -4.79 9.77
C GLU A 198 19.08 -5.82 10.06
N GLU A 199 18.01 -5.82 9.26
CA GLU A 199 16.90 -6.77 9.42
C GLU A 199 17.30 -8.24 9.21
N ASN A 200 18.29 -8.51 8.36
CA ASN A 200 18.75 -9.87 8.07
C ASN A 200 19.90 -10.34 8.99
N ASN A 201 20.47 -9.45 9.82
CA ASN A 201 21.48 -9.80 10.80
C ASN A 201 20.89 -9.64 12.22
N PRO A 202 20.03 -10.57 12.69
CA PRO A 202 19.59 -10.54 14.07
C PRO A 202 20.83 -10.73 14.94
N LYS A 203 21.17 -9.70 15.73
CA LYS A 203 22.20 -9.82 16.78
C LYS A 203 21.94 -11.12 17.56
N VAL A 204 22.94 -12.01 17.53
CA VAL A 204 23.06 -13.20 18.37
C VAL A 204 23.06 -12.78 19.84
#